data_AF-A0A926AAU9-F1
#
_entry.id   AF-A0A926AAU9-F1
#
_cell.length_a   1.000
_cell.length_b   1.000
_cell.length_c   1.000
_cell.angle_alpha   90.00
_cell.angle_beta   90.00
_cell.angle_gamma   90.00
#
_symmetry.space_group_name_H-M   'P 1'
#
loop_
_entity.id
_entity.type
_entity.pdbx_description
1 polymer ?
#
loop_
_entity_poly.entity_id
_entity_poly.type
_entity_poly.pdbx_seq_one_letter_code
_entity_poly.pdbx_strand_id
1 'polypeptide(L)'
;AGVVDGEARPGYRQEPKVKSDSNVETYVALKLFIDNWRWSGVPFYLRTGKNLPTSASEVRIQFRPTPNILFAAQCGPKLDQNAIALRLQPNEGIYLRFNGKVPGTSLGVRPVRMHFSYDSEFGAYTPEAYERLLLEAMIGDATLFIRRDEVETAWQIVDAIRNGWEGKALTNREFYSAGTWGPVAADDLLAQSGHAWHEPQVIK
;
A
#
# COMPACT_ATOMS: atom_id res chain seq x y z
N ALA A 1 -22.20 -0.76 0.77
CA ALA A 1 -22.58 -2.18 0.59
C ALA A 1 -21.86 -2.72 -0.63
N GLY A 2 -21.77 -4.03 -0.80
CA GLY A 2 -21.10 -4.65 -1.96
C GLY A 2 -20.86 -6.13 -1.71
N VAL A 3 -19.87 -6.69 -2.41
CA VAL A 3 -19.54 -8.12 -2.32
C VAL A 3 -18.04 -8.25 -2.10
N VAL A 4 -17.63 -8.99 -1.07
CA VAL A 4 -16.23 -9.30 -0.77
C VAL A 4 -16.13 -10.81 -0.65
N ASP A 5 -15.20 -11.43 -1.38
CA ASP A 5 -15.00 -12.89 -1.40
C ASP A 5 -16.28 -13.70 -1.70
N GLY A 6 -17.19 -13.14 -2.51
CA GLY A 6 -18.48 -13.76 -2.84
C GLY A 6 -19.57 -13.55 -1.79
N GLU A 7 -19.28 -12.94 -0.65
CA GLU A 7 -20.25 -12.63 0.40
C GLU A 7 -20.77 -11.20 0.30
N ALA A 8 -22.08 -11.03 0.39
CA ALA A 8 -22.70 -9.70 0.46
C ALA A 8 -22.34 -9.02 1.78
N ARG A 9 -21.83 -7.79 1.69
CA ARG A 9 -21.51 -6.94 2.85
C ARG A 9 -22.45 -5.73 2.88
N PRO A 10 -23.10 -5.45 4.02
CA PRO A 10 -23.93 -4.25 4.16
C PRO A 10 -23.07 -2.98 4.07
N GLY A 11 -23.71 -1.82 3.93
CA GLY A 11 -23.00 -0.54 4.08
C GLY A 11 -22.60 -0.30 5.53
N TYR A 12 -21.49 0.40 5.78
CA TYR A 12 -21.02 0.71 7.13
C TYR A 12 -22.11 1.32 8.03
N ARG A 13 -22.89 2.28 7.49
CA ARG A 13 -24.02 2.93 8.18
C ARG A 13 -25.24 2.04 8.42
N GLN A 14 -25.25 0.81 7.89
CA GLN A 14 -26.30 -0.19 8.07
C GLN A 14 -25.90 -1.27 9.08
N GLU A 15 -24.66 -1.24 9.59
CA GLU A 15 -24.19 -2.20 10.58
C GLU A 15 -24.92 -2.01 11.93
N PRO A 16 -25.27 -3.08 12.68
CA PRO A 16 -26.15 -3.01 13.85
C PRO A 16 -25.70 -2.06 14.98
N LYS A 17 -24.42 -1.73 15.06
CA LYS A 17 -23.81 -0.88 16.11
C LYS A 17 -23.25 0.43 15.58
N VAL A 18 -23.65 0.82 14.37
CA VAL A 18 -23.19 2.05 13.71
C VAL A 18 -24.37 3.01 13.58
N LYS A 19 -24.15 4.28 13.93
CA LYS A 19 -25.15 5.32 13.71
C LYS A 19 -25.39 5.50 12.21
N SER A 20 -26.65 5.66 11.80
CA SER A 20 -27.03 5.80 10.38
C SER A 20 -26.44 7.04 9.71
N ASP A 21 -26.09 8.07 10.49
CA ASP A 21 -25.45 9.31 10.08
C ASP A 21 -23.94 9.34 10.39
N SER A 22 -23.34 8.21 10.79
CA SER A 22 -21.93 8.14 11.16
C SER A 22 -21.03 8.69 10.06
N ASN A 23 -20.13 9.60 10.44
CA ASN A 23 -19.11 10.18 9.58
C ASN A 23 -17.72 9.57 9.81
N VAL A 24 -17.66 8.46 10.56
CA VAL A 24 -16.40 7.75 10.83
C VAL A 24 -15.91 7.06 9.56
N GLU A 25 -14.64 7.27 9.26
CA GLU A 25 -13.97 6.74 8.08
C GLU A 25 -13.71 5.24 8.19
N THR A 26 -13.95 4.51 7.10
CA THR A 26 -13.54 3.09 6.95
C THR A 26 -12.39 2.93 5.96
N TYR A 27 -11.92 4.04 5.39
CA TYR A 27 -10.84 4.11 4.41
C TYR A 27 -10.12 5.45 4.55
N VAL A 28 -8.80 5.43 4.42
CA VAL A 28 -7.96 6.63 4.39
C VAL A 28 -6.92 6.48 3.28
N ALA A 29 -6.73 7.53 2.48
CA ALA A 29 -5.59 7.69 1.58
C ALA A 29 -4.90 9.03 1.83
N LEU A 30 -3.57 8.99 1.95
CA LEU A 30 -2.74 10.14 2.29
C LEU A 30 -1.57 10.27 1.30
N LYS A 31 -1.18 11.51 1.04
CA LYS A 31 0.05 11.87 0.36
C LYS A 31 0.91 12.66 1.34
N LEU A 32 2.03 12.09 1.75
CA LEU A 32 2.96 12.68 2.70
C LEU A 32 4.29 13.00 2.00
N PHE A 33 5.05 13.89 2.62
CA PHE A 33 6.42 14.21 2.22
C PHE A 33 7.30 14.18 3.46
N ILE A 34 8.54 13.72 3.29
CA ILE A 34 9.56 13.76 4.33
C ILE A 34 10.53 14.85 3.93
N ASP A 35 10.57 15.93 4.71
CA ASP A 35 11.40 17.10 4.42
C ASP A 35 12.84 16.88 4.85
N ASN A 36 13.57 16.08 4.08
CA ASN A 36 15.00 15.92 4.20
C ASN A 36 15.67 15.73 2.83
N TRP A 37 16.99 15.80 2.81
CA TRP A 37 17.78 15.71 1.57
C TRP A 37 17.57 14.40 0.79
N ARG A 38 17.31 13.29 1.49
CA ARG A 38 17.14 11.96 0.89
C ARG A 38 15.79 11.82 0.18
N TRP A 39 14.73 12.41 0.74
CA TRP A 39 13.35 12.24 0.28
C TRP A 39 12.73 13.50 -0.32
N SER A 40 13.53 14.55 -0.51
CA SER A 40 13.09 15.80 -1.13
C SER A 40 12.39 15.56 -2.47
N GLY A 41 11.15 16.03 -2.55
CA GLY A 41 10.27 15.88 -3.73
C GLY A 41 9.73 14.47 -3.98
N VAL A 42 9.99 13.49 -3.10
CA VAL A 42 9.46 12.12 -3.23
C VAL A 42 8.17 11.98 -2.42
N PRO A 43 7.01 11.77 -3.07
CA PRO A 43 5.75 11.58 -2.36
C PRO A 43 5.64 10.17 -1.76
N PHE A 44 5.18 10.09 -0.51
CA PHE A 44 4.82 8.86 0.15
C PHE A 44 3.30 8.71 0.14
N TYR A 45 2.80 7.66 -0.51
CA TYR A 45 1.38 7.37 -0.55
C TYR A 45 1.05 6.27 0.46
N LEU A 46 0.09 6.56 1.33
CA LEU A 46 -0.42 5.58 2.28
C LEU A 46 -1.90 5.37 1.98
N ARG A 47 -2.34 4.12 1.98
CA ARG A 47 -3.77 3.81 2.00
C ARG A 47 -4.05 2.64 2.92
N THR A 48 -5.19 2.70 3.59
CA THR A 48 -5.72 1.62 4.40
C THR A 48 -7.24 1.66 4.34
N GLY A 49 -7.89 0.51 4.42
CA GLY A 49 -9.34 0.47 4.41
C GLY A 49 -9.91 -0.88 4.79
N LYS A 50 -11.21 -0.88 5.11
CA LYS A 50 -12.01 -2.07 5.38
C LYS A 50 -12.80 -2.49 4.15
N ASN A 51 -13.13 -3.78 4.06
CA ASN A 51 -13.91 -4.35 2.95
C ASN A 51 -13.32 -4.04 1.56
N LEU A 52 -11.99 -4.03 1.46
CA LEU A 52 -11.25 -3.99 0.20
C LEU A 52 -11.28 -5.39 -0.46
N PRO A 53 -10.87 -5.52 -1.74
CA PRO A 53 -10.98 -6.78 -2.48
C PRO A 53 -10.08 -7.88 -1.91
N THR A 54 -9.03 -7.53 -1.18
CA THR A 54 -8.03 -8.47 -0.65
C THR A 54 -7.41 -7.90 0.62
N SER A 55 -7.14 -8.76 1.59
CA SER A 55 -6.29 -8.43 2.75
C SER A 55 -4.82 -8.48 2.34
N ALA A 56 -4.13 -7.34 2.38
CA ALA A 56 -2.71 -7.25 2.08
C ALA A 56 -2.06 -6.06 2.78
N SER A 57 -0.88 -6.30 3.33
CA SER A 57 0.05 -5.31 3.86
C SER A 57 1.30 -5.33 2.98
N GLU A 58 1.53 -4.25 2.23
CA GLU A 58 2.59 -4.19 1.24
C GLU A 58 3.22 -2.78 1.19
N VAL A 59 4.55 -2.72 1.13
CA VAL A 59 5.30 -1.50 0.86
C VAL A 59 5.85 -1.59 -0.57
N ARG A 60 5.42 -0.69 -1.45
CA ARG A 60 5.89 -0.65 -2.84
C ARG A 60 6.70 0.60 -3.13
N ILE A 61 7.92 0.40 -3.59
CA ILE A 61 8.84 1.44 -4.04
C ILE A 61 8.85 1.41 -5.58
N GLN A 62 8.36 2.48 -6.20
CA GLN A 62 8.36 2.64 -7.64
C GLN A 62 9.52 3.55 -8.07
N PHE A 63 10.38 3.06 -8.95
CA PHE A 63 11.51 3.82 -9.44
C PHE A 63 11.09 4.80 -10.53
N ARG A 64 11.86 5.87 -10.68
CA ARG A 64 11.71 6.80 -11.80
C ARG A 64 11.88 6.05 -13.12
N PRO A 65 11.16 6.47 -14.18
CA PRO A 65 11.36 5.87 -15.50
C PRO A 65 12.80 6.09 -15.95
N THR A 66 13.37 5.10 -16.63
CA THR A 66 14.68 5.24 -17.26
C THR A 66 14.62 6.40 -18.25
N PRO A 67 15.61 7.30 -18.27
CA PRO A 67 15.71 8.33 -19.29
C PRO A 67 15.61 7.72 -20.70
N ASN A 68 15.09 8.45 -21.68
CA ASN A 68 15.01 7.96 -23.05
C ASN A 68 16.42 7.73 -23.62
N ILE A 69 16.91 6.49 -23.56
CA ILE A 69 18.17 6.06 -24.18
C ILE A 69 17.89 5.74 -25.65
N LEU A 70 18.85 6.00 -26.54
CA LEU A 70 18.78 5.75 -27.99
C LEU A 70 18.28 4.34 -28.40
N PHE A 71 18.39 3.34 -27.51
CA PHE A 71 17.89 1.96 -27.72
C PHE A 71 16.41 1.75 -27.32
N ALA A 72 15.82 2.63 -26.51
CA ALA A 72 14.41 2.55 -26.12
C ALA A 72 13.45 2.79 -27.31
N ALA A 73 13.90 3.52 -28.34
CA ALA A 73 13.13 3.75 -29.56
C ALA A 73 12.82 2.46 -30.34
N GLN A 74 13.67 1.43 -30.23
CA GLN A 74 13.47 0.13 -30.89
C GLN A 74 12.68 -0.88 -30.03
N CYS A 75 12.61 -0.67 -28.72
CA CYS A 75 11.95 -1.59 -27.78
C CYS A 75 10.46 -1.27 -27.54
N GLY A 76 9.91 -0.25 -28.19
CA GLY A 76 8.52 0.19 -28.04
C GLY A 76 8.36 1.38 -27.07
N PRO A 77 7.20 2.08 -27.12
CA PRO A 77 7.09 3.46 -26.64
C PRO A 77 7.08 3.65 -25.11
N LYS A 78 6.98 2.61 -24.29
CA LYS A 78 7.04 2.72 -22.82
C LYS A 78 7.66 1.49 -22.18
N LEU A 79 8.89 1.63 -21.67
CA LEU A 79 9.43 0.70 -20.68
C LEU A 79 8.68 0.90 -19.37
N ASP A 80 8.24 -0.19 -18.75
CA ASP A 80 7.60 -0.12 -17.44
C ASP A 80 8.59 0.39 -16.40
N GLN A 81 8.11 1.16 -15.43
CA GLN A 81 8.94 1.56 -14.29
C GLN A 81 9.30 0.34 -13.45
N ASN A 82 10.57 0.23 -13.07
CA ASN A 82 11.00 -0.78 -12.13
C ASN A 82 10.29 -0.56 -10.78
N ALA A 83 10.06 -1.63 -10.03
CA ALA A 83 9.47 -1.54 -8.70
C ALA A 83 9.98 -2.65 -7.79
N ILE A 84 10.15 -2.33 -6.51
CA ILE A 84 10.31 -3.31 -5.43
C ILE A 84 9.03 -3.29 -4.61
N ALA A 85 8.43 -4.46 -4.37
CA ALA A 85 7.36 -4.63 -3.42
C ALA A 85 7.82 -5.53 -2.28
N LEU A 86 7.68 -5.04 -1.05
CA LEU A 86 7.91 -5.77 0.19
C LEU A 86 6.54 -6.16 0.73
N ARG A 87 6.20 -7.44 0.64
CA ARG A 87 4.93 -7.95 1.16
C ARG A 87 5.15 -8.37 2.59
N LEU A 88 4.41 -7.71 3.49
CA LEU A 88 4.46 -7.95 4.93
C LEU A 88 3.46 -9.01 5.36
N GLN A 89 2.29 -9.09 4.73
CA GLN A 89 1.25 -10.08 5.03
C GLN A 89 0.15 -10.05 3.95
N PRO A 90 -0.52 -11.17 3.65
CA PRO A 90 -0.05 -12.54 3.86
C PRO A 90 1.09 -12.88 2.88
N ASN A 91 1.75 -14.03 3.04
CA ASN A 91 2.79 -14.54 2.15
C ASN A 91 3.99 -13.58 2.04
N GLU A 92 4.70 -13.46 3.15
CA GLU A 92 5.87 -12.62 3.36
C GLU A 92 6.91 -12.84 2.26
N GLY A 93 7.32 -11.77 1.61
CA GLY A 93 8.22 -11.90 0.47
C GLY A 93 8.61 -10.58 -0.18
N ILE A 94 9.56 -10.69 -1.12
CA ILE A 94 10.10 -9.56 -1.86
C ILE A 94 9.89 -9.81 -3.36
N TYR A 95 9.35 -8.81 -4.04
CA TYR A 95 9.11 -8.82 -5.47
C TYR A 95 9.90 -7.70 -6.13
N LEU A 96 10.78 -8.03 -7.05
CA LEU A 96 11.49 -7.06 -7.87
C LEU A 96 10.98 -7.19 -9.32
N ARG A 97 10.28 -6.15 -9.79
CA ARG A 97 9.86 -6.00 -11.18
C ARG A 97 10.86 -5.11 -11.91
N PHE A 98 11.40 -5.61 -13.01
CA PHE A 98 12.35 -4.90 -13.86
C PHE A 98 12.19 -5.36 -15.30
N ASN A 99 12.81 -4.64 -16.23
CA ASN A 99 12.73 -4.95 -17.65
C ASN A 99 13.87 -5.89 -18.07
N GLY A 100 13.54 -6.98 -18.77
CA GLY A 100 14.49 -7.96 -19.28
C GLY A 100 14.32 -8.20 -20.78
N LYS A 101 15.42 -8.52 -21.48
CA LYS A 101 15.39 -8.89 -22.90
C LYS A 101 14.59 -10.19 -23.06
N VAL A 102 13.70 -10.24 -24.05
CA VAL A 102 13.05 -11.48 -24.47
C VAL A 102 14.08 -12.37 -25.16
N PRO A 103 14.27 -13.63 -24.73
CA PRO A 103 15.16 -14.56 -25.42
C PRO A 103 14.76 -14.69 -26.90
N GLY A 104 15.72 -14.50 -27.80
CA GLY A 104 15.49 -14.52 -29.24
C GLY A 104 16.38 -13.54 -30.01
N THR A 105 16.15 -13.48 -31.33
CA THR A 105 16.86 -12.62 -32.28
C THR A 105 16.32 -11.19 -32.32
N SER A 106 15.12 -10.94 -31.79
CA SER A 106 14.53 -9.61 -31.72
C SER A 106 15.04 -8.81 -30.51
N LEU A 107 15.02 -7.47 -30.64
CA LEU A 107 15.36 -6.50 -29.58
C LEU A 107 14.15 -6.19 -28.68
N GLY A 108 13.33 -7.20 -28.39
CA GLY A 108 12.17 -7.06 -27.51
C GLY A 108 12.58 -7.02 -26.04
N VAL A 109 11.98 -6.11 -25.27
CA VAL A 109 12.11 -6.02 -23.81
C VAL A 109 10.72 -6.17 -23.20
N ARG A 110 10.63 -6.90 -22.08
CA ARG A 110 9.38 -7.05 -21.32
C ARG A 110 9.63 -6.94 -19.82
N PRO A 111 8.63 -6.54 -19.03
CA PRO A 111 8.71 -6.66 -17.58
C PRO A 111 8.86 -8.15 -17.18
N VAL A 112 9.88 -8.42 -16.37
CA VAL A 112 10.13 -9.69 -15.69
C VAL A 112 10.06 -9.48 -14.17
N ARG A 113 9.88 -10.57 -13.44
CA ARG A 113 9.74 -10.56 -11.98
C ARG A 113 10.76 -11.52 -11.36
N MET A 114 11.47 -11.04 -10.36
CA MET A 114 12.16 -11.89 -9.38
C MET A 114 11.32 -11.92 -8.11
N HIS A 115 11.22 -13.10 -7.52
CA HIS A 115 10.39 -13.37 -6.36
C HIS A 115 11.20 -14.12 -5.30
N PHE A 116 11.09 -13.64 -4.08
CA PHE A 116 11.57 -14.30 -2.88
C PHE A 116 10.37 -14.49 -1.94
N SER A 117 10.21 -15.69 -1.37
CA SER A 117 9.16 -16.03 -0.41
C SER A 117 9.81 -16.64 0.84
N TYR A 118 9.42 -16.14 2.01
CA TYR A 118 9.87 -16.69 3.28
C TYR A 118 9.38 -18.13 3.48
N ASP A 119 8.15 -18.42 3.06
CA ASP A 119 7.55 -19.75 3.19
C ASP A 119 8.34 -20.80 2.41
N SER A 120 8.74 -20.49 1.17
CA SER A 120 9.50 -21.43 0.33
C SER A 120 10.94 -21.63 0.78
N GLU A 121 11.55 -20.61 1.37
CA GLU A 121 12.98 -20.66 1.75
C GLU A 121 13.18 -21.23 3.16
N PHE A 122 12.33 -20.87 4.12
CA PHE A 122 12.57 -21.16 5.54
C PHE A 122 11.55 -22.12 6.16
N GLY A 123 10.44 -22.43 5.47
CA GLY A 123 9.43 -23.35 5.97
C GLY A 123 8.69 -22.82 7.20
N ALA A 124 7.63 -22.04 6.95
CA ALA A 124 6.44 -21.73 7.77
C ALA A 124 6.52 -21.42 9.29
N TYR A 125 7.61 -21.60 10.04
CA TYR A 125 7.65 -21.15 11.44
C TYR A 125 8.12 -19.70 11.53
N THR A 126 7.15 -18.80 11.36
CA THR A 126 7.29 -17.40 11.78
C THR A 126 6.62 -17.27 13.14
N PRO A 127 7.35 -16.90 14.22
CA PRO A 127 6.75 -16.70 15.53
C PRO A 127 5.58 -15.72 15.45
N GLU A 128 4.54 -15.96 16.23
CA GLU A 128 3.40 -15.06 16.29
C GLU A 128 3.85 -13.69 16.85
N ALA A 129 3.20 -12.60 16.40
CA ALA A 129 3.64 -11.25 16.73
C ALA A 129 3.70 -10.98 18.24
N TYR A 130 2.73 -11.47 19.04
CA TYR A 130 2.75 -11.35 20.49
C TYR A 130 3.81 -12.26 21.13
N GLU A 131 4.03 -13.47 20.62
CA GLU A 131 5.11 -14.34 21.10
C GLU A 131 6.46 -13.62 21.01
N ARG A 132 6.74 -13.02 19.85
CA ARG A 132 7.98 -12.26 19.65
C ARG A 132 8.05 -11.04 20.58
N LEU A 133 7.01 -10.22 20.65
CA LEU A 133 7.00 -9.02 21.48
C LEU A 133 7.18 -9.33 22.97
N LEU A 134 6.58 -10.41 23.47
CA LEU A 134 6.74 -10.84 24.85
C LEU A 134 8.17 -11.29 25.13
N LEU A 135 8.78 -12.05 24.22
CA LEU A 135 10.18 -12.46 24.35
C LEU A 135 11.11 -11.24 24.41
N GLU A 136 10.95 -10.29 23.49
CA GLU A 136 11.77 -9.06 23.46
C GLU A 136 11.64 -8.26 24.76
N ALA A 137 10.41 -8.14 25.30
CA ALA A 137 10.17 -7.47 26.58
C ALA A 137 10.88 -8.19 27.75
N MET A 138 10.92 -9.52 27.75
CA MET A 138 11.59 -10.30 28.81
C MET A 138 13.11 -10.17 28.77
N ILE A 139 13.71 -10.05 27.58
CA ILE A 139 15.17 -9.86 27.42
C ILE A 139 15.60 -8.38 27.48
N GLY A 140 14.64 -7.46 27.54
CA GLY A 140 14.87 -6.02 27.65
C GLY A 140 15.27 -5.36 26.32
N ASP A 141 14.95 -5.97 25.18
CA ASP A 141 15.18 -5.39 23.86
C ASP A 141 13.98 -4.52 23.45
N ALA A 142 14.22 -3.23 23.28
CA ALA A 142 13.21 -2.24 22.94
C ALA A 142 13.03 -2.03 21.43
N THR A 143 13.73 -2.79 20.56
CA THR A 143 13.79 -2.54 19.11
C THR A 143 12.43 -2.57 18.41
N LEU A 144 11.49 -3.41 18.90
CA LEU A 144 10.13 -3.53 18.34
C LEU A 144 9.09 -2.65 19.05
N PHE A 145 9.51 -1.87 20.05
CA PHE A 145 8.62 -1.01 20.83
C PHE A 145 8.75 0.43 20.36
N ILE A 146 7.60 1.08 20.18
CA ILE A 146 7.54 2.47 19.75
C ILE A 146 8.04 3.36 20.88
N ARG A 147 8.98 4.26 20.55
CA ARG A 147 9.50 5.22 21.51
C ARG A 147 8.52 6.37 21.74
N ARG A 148 8.65 7.04 22.89
CA ARG A 148 7.78 8.16 23.26
C ARG A 148 7.75 9.28 22.22
N ASP A 149 8.91 9.69 21.72
CA ASP A 149 9.05 10.76 20.73
C ASP A 149 8.43 10.40 19.38
N GLU A 150 8.48 9.12 18.99
CA GLU A 150 7.80 8.61 17.79
C GLU A 150 6.28 8.67 17.96
N VAL A 151 5.75 8.26 19.13
CA VAL A 151 4.32 8.35 19.43
C VAL A 151 3.83 9.80 19.42
N GLU A 152 4.54 10.70 20.08
CA GLU A 152 4.17 12.13 20.13
C GLU A 152 4.15 12.74 18.72
N THR A 153 5.13 12.42 17.88
CA THR A 153 5.19 12.90 16.49
C THR A 153 4.07 12.30 15.62
N ALA A 154 3.77 11.00 15.78
CA ALA A 154 2.68 10.35 15.07
C ALA A 154 1.32 10.99 15.42
N TRP A 155 1.08 11.29 16.70
CA TRP A 155 -0.14 11.98 17.14
C TRP A 155 -0.26 13.38 16.56
N GLN A 156 0.83 14.15 16.49
CA GLN A 156 0.80 15.49 15.85
C GLN A 156 0.32 15.42 14.40
N ILE A 157 0.76 14.41 13.64
CA ILE A 157 0.34 14.21 12.25
C ILE A 157 -1.14 13.79 12.19
N VAL A 158 -1.54 12.81 13.01
CA VAL A 158 -2.91 12.27 13.01
C VAL A 158 -3.92 13.32 13.47
N ASP A 159 -3.62 14.09 14.52
CA ASP A 159 -4.52 15.12 15.04
C ASP A 159 -4.72 16.25 14.02
N ALA A 160 -3.67 16.64 13.29
CA ALA A 160 -3.81 17.62 12.20
C ALA A 160 -4.78 17.11 11.10
N ILE A 161 -4.71 15.83 10.76
CA ILE A 161 -5.63 15.20 9.79
C ILE A 161 -7.06 15.18 10.33
N ARG A 162 -7.24 14.73 11.58
CA ARG A 162 -8.55 14.65 12.24
C ARG A 162 -9.21 16.02 12.34
N ASN A 163 -8.48 17.03 12.81
CA ASN A 163 -8.96 18.41 12.88
C ASN A 163 -9.32 18.95 11.48
N GLY A 164 -8.57 18.56 10.45
CA GLY A 164 -8.83 18.94 9.07
C GLY A 164 -10.12 18.36 8.49
N TRP A 165 -10.65 17.28 9.05
CA TRP A 165 -11.89 16.61 8.60
C TRP A 165 -13.07 16.84 9.54
N GLU A 166 -12.81 17.25 10.78
CA GLU A 166 -13.86 17.50 11.76
C GLU A 166 -14.91 18.49 11.22
N GLY A 167 -16.18 18.11 11.33
CA GLY A 167 -17.31 18.90 10.83
C GLY A 167 -17.50 18.91 9.30
N LYS A 168 -16.62 18.27 8.52
CA LYS A 168 -16.80 18.16 7.05
C LYS A 168 -17.70 16.98 6.71
N ALA A 169 -18.83 17.26 6.05
CA ALA A 169 -19.71 16.24 5.54
C ALA A 169 -19.05 15.48 4.38
N LEU A 170 -19.09 14.15 4.42
CA LEU A 170 -18.68 13.31 3.30
C LEU A 170 -19.62 13.53 2.10
N THR A 171 -19.02 13.58 0.92
CA THR A 171 -19.75 13.59 -0.35
C THR A 171 -19.76 12.19 -0.95
N ASN A 172 -20.51 12.00 -2.04
CA ASN A 172 -20.54 10.73 -2.76
C ASN A 172 -19.16 10.28 -3.28
N ARG A 173 -18.16 11.18 -3.33
CA ARG A 173 -16.81 10.85 -3.79
C ARG A 173 -16.00 10.05 -2.78
N GLU A 174 -16.30 10.17 -1.50
CA GLU A 174 -15.59 9.47 -0.42
C GLU A 174 -16.21 8.11 -0.09
N PHE A 175 -17.43 7.83 -0.58
CA PHE A 175 -18.03 6.51 -0.46
C PHE A 175 -17.48 5.54 -1.50
N TYR A 176 -17.39 4.28 -1.11
CA TYR A 176 -16.96 3.19 -1.97
C TYR A 176 -17.78 1.92 -1.71
N SER A 177 -17.90 1.09 -2.73
CA SER A 177 -18.57 -0.20 -2.62
C SER A 177 -17.67 -1.21 -1.94
N ALA A 178 -18.25 -2.09 -1.12
CA ALA A 178 -17.46 -3.18 -0.54
C ALA A 178 -16.94 -4.10 -1.67
N GLY A 179 -15.66 -4.44 -1.61
CA GLY A 179 -14.97 -5.23 -2.65
C GLY A 179 -14.34 -4.40 -3.75
N THR A 180 -14.26 -3.06 -3.62
CA THR A 180 -13.48 -2.19 -4.51
C THR A 180 -12.25 -1.63 -3.78
N TRP A 181 -11.28 -1.09 -4.52
CA TRP A 181 -10.01 -0.56 -3.98
C TRP A 181 -10.12 0.80 -3.25
N GLY A 182 -11.34 1.21 -2.90
CA GLY A 182 -11.62 2.47 -2.21
C GLY A 182 -12.39 3.47 -3.08
N PRO A 183 -12.48 4.72 -2.62
CA PRO A 183 -13.21 5.80 -3.27
C PRO A 183 -12.43 6.42 -4.44
N VAL A 184 -13.15 7.03 -5.39
CA VAL A 184 -12.56 7.71 -6.55
C VAL A 184 -11.61 8.84 -6.13
N ALA A 185 -11.92 9.52 -5.01
CA ALA A 185 -11.05 10.56 -4.46
C ALA A 185 -9.64 10.05 -4.12
N ALA A 186 -9.48 8.75 -3.80
CA ALA A 186 -8.17 8.15 -3.54
C ALA A 186 -7.35 7.96 -4.82
N ASP A 187 -7.98 7.67 -5.95
CA ASP A 187 -7.31 7.57 -7.25
C ASP A 187 -6.89 8.96 -7.75
N ASP A 188 -7.77 9.96 -7.60
CA ASP A 188 -7.49 11.35 -7.98
C ASP A 188 -6.27 11.93 -7.25
N LEU A 189 -6.08 11.55 -5.98
CA LEU A 189 -4.93 11.97 -5.16
C LEU A 189 -3.59 11.63 -5.83
N LEU A 190 -3.50 10.46 -6.47
CA LEU A 190 -2.29 10.02 -7.17
C LEU A 190 -2.24 10.57 -8.60
N ALA A 191 -3.40 10.63 -9.27
CA ALA A 191 -3.52 11.12 -10.64
C ALA A 191 -3.02 12.56 -10.80
N GLN A 192 -3.17 13.40 -9.77
CA GLN A 192 -2.60 14.76 -9.72
C GLN A 192 -1.08 14.82 -9.95
N SER A 193 -0.37 13.73 -9.68
CA SER A 193 1.08 13.60 -9.90
C SER A 193 1.42 12.64 -11.04
N GLY A 194 0.43 12.22 -11.84
CA GLY A 194 0.59 11.22 -12.90
C GLY A 194 0.90 9.81 -12.38
N HIS A 195 0.59 9.54 -11.10
CA HIS A 195 0.77 8.23 -10.47
C HIS A 195 -0.54 7.45 -10.45
N ALA A 196 -0.46 6.14 -10.22
CA ALA A 196 -1.61 5.27 -10.04
C ALA A 196 -1.32 4.27 -8.93
N TRP A 197 -2.37 3.83 -8.22
CA TRP A 197 -2.22 2.81 -7.20
C TRP A 197 -1.78 1.49 -7.79
N HIS A 198 -0.96 0.77 -7.03
CA HIS A 198 -0.77 -0.66 -7.26
C HIS A 198 -1.91 -1.42 -6.61
N GLU A 199 -2.47 -2.40 -7.29
CA GLU A 199 -3.42 -3.33 -6.69
C GLU A 199 -2.65 -4.59 -6.25
N PRO A 200 -2.56 -4.85 -4.93
CA PRO A 200 -1.99 -6.08 -4.42
C PRO A 200 -2.61 -7.30 -5.09
N GLN A 201 -1.78 -8.18 -5.64
CA GLN A 201 -2.23 -9.42 -6.23
C GLN A 201 -2.20 -10.55 -5.20
N VAL A 202 -3.29 -11.29 -5.08
CA VAL A 202 -3.33 -12.57 -4.37
C VAL A 202 -2.43 -13.54 -5.12
N ILE A 203 -1.35 -13.97 -4.48
CA ILE A 203 -0.50 -15.02 -5.03
C ILE A 203 -1.08 -16.32 -4.50
N LYS A 204 -1.64 -17.09 -5.42
CA LYS A 204 -2.06 -18.48 -5.20
C LYS A 204 -0.88 -19.39 -5.43
#